data_AF-A0A136JNL5-F1
#
_entry.id   AF-A0A136JNL5-F1
#
_cell.length_a   1.000
_cell.length_b   1.000
_cell.length_c   1.000
_cell.angle_alpha   90.00
_cell.angle_beta   90.00
_cell.angle_gamma   90.00
#
_symmetry.space_group_name_H-M   'P 1'
#
loop_
_entity.id
_entity.type
_entity.pdbx_description
1 polymer ?
#
loop_
_entity_poly.entity_id
_entity_poly.type
_entity_poly.pdbx_seq_one_letter_code
_entity_poly.pdbx_strand_id
1 'polypeptide(L)'
;MKSEDSMITTTRRSYTEAFKEEAVRLVRESGHPVAQVARDLGIADHLLYRWRAEQRQAEGRGQPHQSLRAEQAELARLRRENAILKQERDFFTTCGGVLREGVAMRYRAIQAHDRRYPIRLMCRALAVSPAGYYA
;
A
#
# COMPACT_ATOMS: atom_id res chain seq x y z
N MET A 1 54.21 -24.37 -41.42
CA MET A 1 54.43 -24.25 -39.97
C MET A 1 53.27 -23.43 -39.42
N LYS A 2 52.10 -24.08 -39.28
CA LYS A 2 51.46 -24.45 -38.00
C LYS A 2 51.24 -23.25 -37.06
N SER A 3 50.00 -22.76 -37.01
CA SER A 3 49.04 -22.98 -35.89
C SER A 3 48.09 -21.78 -35.83
N GLU A 4 46.84 -21.92 -36.26
CA GLU A 4 45.68 -22.52 -35.55
C GLU A 4 44.81 -21.42 -34.95
N ASP A 5 43.63 -21.25 -35.56
CA ASP A 5 42.45 -20.60 -35.01
C ASP A 5 42.26 -20.95 -33.53
N SER A 6 42.17 -19.94 -32.67
CA SER A 6 41.57 -20.10 -31.35
C SER A 6 40.28 -19.29 -31.31
N MET A 7 39.21 -19.90 -31.81
CA MET A 7 37.85 -19.49 -31.48
C MET A 7 37.62 -19.73 -29.98
N ILE A 8 37.87 -18.72 -29.15
CA ILE A 8 37.46 -18.74 -27.74
C ILE A 8 35.95 -18.54 -27.71
N THR A 9 35.19 -19.62 -27.87
CA THR A 9 33.75 -19.61 -27.61
C THR A 9 33.55 -19.44 -26.11
N THR A 10 33.31 -18.21 -25.67
CA THR A 10 33.02 -17.91 -24.26
C THR A 10 31.75 -18.65 -23.86
N THR A 11 31.92 -19.77 -23.16
CA THR A 11 30.81 -20.56 -22.62
C THR A 11 30.02 -19.69 -21.64
N ARG A 12 28.76 -19.37 -21.96
CA ARG A 12 27.88 -18.58 -21.10
C ARG A 12 27.62 -19.35 -19.81
N ARG A 13 28.06 -18.81 -18.67
CA ARG A 13 27.64 -19.30 -17.34
C ARG A 13 26.13 -19.06 -17.18
N SER A 14 25.38 -20.10 -16.87
CA SER A 14 23.96 -20.00 -16.50
C SER A 14 23.83 -20.08 -14.97
N TYR A 15 22.83 -19.37 -14.44
CA TYR A 15 22.50 -19.38 -13.01
C TYR A 15 21.04 -19.79 -12.86
N THR A 16 20.75 -20.60 -11.84
CA THR A 16 19.37 -21.00 -11.50
C THR A 16 18.57 -19.79 -11.04
N GLU A 17 17.25 -19.82 -11.23
CA GLU A 17 16.41 -18.70 -10.81
C GLU A 17 16.46 -18.47 -9.30
N ALA A 18 16.41 -19.55 -8.51
CA ALA A 18 16.59 -19.50 -7.06
C ALA A 18 17.91 -18.81 -6.65
N PHE A 19 19.01 -19.05 -7.37
CA PHE A 19 20.28 -18.38 -7.06
C PHE A 19 20.21 -16.87 -7.33
N LYS A 20 19.57 -16.46 -8.43
CA LYS A 20 19.39 -15.04 -8.74
C LYS A 20 18.52 -14.35 -7.69
N GLU A 21 17.45 -15.01 -7.24
CA GLU A 21 16.55 -14.50 -6.21
C GLU A 21 17.25 -14.30 -4.88
N GLU A 22 18.00 -15.32 -4.43
CA GLU A 22 18.80 -15.27 -3.20
C GLU A 22 19.87 -14.18 -3.27
N ALA A 23 20.57 -14.06 -4.41
CA ALA A 23 21.58 -13.03 -4.60
C ALA A 23 20.99 -11.61 -4.52
N VAL A 24 19.82 -11.38 -5.12
CA VAL A 24 19.14 -10.08 -5.04
C VAL A 24 18.57 -9.85 -3.63
N ARG A 25 18.08 -10.88 -2.94
CA ARG A 25 17.62 -10.78 -1.54
C ARG A 25 18.76 -10.37 -0.62
N LEU A 26 19.92 -10.99 -0.77
CA LEU A 26 21.12 -10.67 0.01
C LEU A 26 21.52 -9.19 -0.14
N VAL A 27 21.44 -8.63 -1.34
CA VAL A 27 21.69 -7.18 -1.56
C VAL A 27 20.68 -6.32 -0.80
N ARG A 28 19.40 -6.71 -0.76
CA ARG A 28 18.33 -5.92 -0.10
C ARG A 28 18.48 -5.96 1.43
N GLU A 29 18.82 -7.12 1.99
CA GLU A 29 18.86 -7.36 3.45
C GLU A 29 20.18 -6.93 4.09
N SER A 30 21.30 -7.12 3.39
CA SER A 30 22.63 -6.89 3.96
C SER A 30 23.05 -5.41 4.00
N GLY A 31 22.39 -4.53 3.23
CA GLY A 31 22.76 -3.11 3.12
C GLY A 31 24.10 -2.82 2.43
N HIS A 32 24.82 -3.86 1.97
CA HIS A 32 26.11 -3.71 1.31
C HIS A 32 25.96 -3.26 -0.17
N PRO A 33 26.96 -2.57 -0.73
CA PRO A 33 26.95 -2.22 -2.14
C PRO A 33 26.89 -3.46 -3.05
N VAL A 34 26.18 -3.36 -4.17
CA VAL A 34 26.03 -4.45 -5.16
C VAL A 34 27.39 -5.03 -5.58
N ALA A 35 28.39 -4.17 -5.78
CA ALA A 35 29.74 -4.59 -6.16
C ALA A 35 30.47 -5.39 -5.06
N GLN A 36 30.12 -5.21 -3.79
CA GLN A 36 30.65 -6.02 -2.71
C GLN A 36 29.99 -7.39 -2.70
N VAL A 37 28.66 -7.44 -2.71
CA VAL A 37 27.90 -8.70 -2.74
C VAL A 37 28.24 -9.54 -3.98
N ALA A 38 28.44 -8.91 -5.14
CA ALA A 38 28.86 -9.62 -6.35
C ALA A 38 30.25 -10.27 -6.21
N ARG A 39 31.20 -9.59 -5.56
CA ARG A 39 32.54 -10.13 -5.26
C ARG A 39 32.44 -11.31 -4.29
N ASP A 40 31.65 -11.16 -3.23
CA ASP A 40 31.45 -12.21 -2.22
C ASP A 40 30.81 -13.47 -2.82
N LEU A 41 29.92 -13.30 -3.80
CA LEU A 41 29.27 -14.39 -4.53
C LEU A 41 30.10 -14.91 -5.73
N GLY A 42 31.25 -14.29 -6.04
CA GLY A 42 32.09 -14.67 -7.18
C GLY A 42 31.44 -14.45 -8.56
N ILE A 43 30.49 -13.52 -8.66
CA ILE A 43 29.77 -13.19 -9.89
C ILE A 43 30.16 -11.80 -10.40
N ALA A 44 29.90 -11.54 -11.68
CA ALA A 44 30.09 -10.21 -12.24
C ALA A 44 28.99 -9.26 -11.73
N ASP A 45 29.38 -8.08 -11.29
CA ASP A 45 28.51 -7.03 -10.75
C ASP A 45 27.34 -6.66 -11.68
N HIS A 46 27.59 -6.54 -12.99
CA HIS A 46 26.56 -6.21 -13.98
C HIS A 46 25.44 -7.25 -14.05
N LEU A 47 25.72 -8.54 -13.74
CA LEU A 47 24.70 -9.58 -13.67
C LEU A 47 23.75 -9.33 -12.50
N LEU A 48 24.31 -8.98 -11.34
CA LEU A 48 23.53 -8.70 -10.14
C LEU A 48 22.69 -7.43 -10.30
N TYR A 49 23.24 -6.39 -10.96
CA TYR A 49 22.46 -5.21 -11.36
C TYR A 49 21.31 -5.56 -12.31
N ARG A 50 21.58 -6.43 -13.29
CA ARG A 50 20.58 -6.89 -14.26
C ARG A 50 19.47 -7.69 -13.58
N TRP A 51 19.79 -8.68 -12.74
CA TRP A 51 18.79 -9.48 -12.03
C TRP A 51 17.94 -8.63 -11.09
N ARG A 52 18.53 -7.63 -10.42
CA ARG A 52 17.78 -6.66 -9.61
C ARG A 52 16.82 -5.81 -10.46
N ALA A 53 17.21 -5.47 -11.68
CA ALA A 53 16.32 -4.76 -12.61
C ALA A 53 15.20 -5.67 -13.15
N GLU A 54 15.52 -6.92 -13.50
CA GLU A 54 14.56 -7.93 -13.96
C GLU A 54 13.52 -8.24 -12.88
N GLN A 55 13.92 -8.42 -11.61
CA GLN A 55 12.99 -8.59 -10.49
C GLN A 55 12.09 -7.36 -10.29
N ARG A 56 12.65 -6.14 -10.30
CA ARG A 56 11.82 -4.92 -10.16
C ARG A 56 10.83 -4.76 -11.31
N GLN A 57 11.23 -5.15 -12.51
CA GLN A 57 10.34 -5.18 -13.65
C GLN A 57 9.29 -6.28 -13.53
N ALA A 58 9.61 -7.46 -12.99
CA ALA A 58 8.64 -8.53 -12.74
C ALA A 58 7.65 -8.11 -11.64
N GLU A 59 8.12 -7.53 -10.54
CA GLU A 59 7.31 -6.93 -9.47
C GLU A 59 6.39 -5.84 -10.03
N GLY A 60 6.90 -4.96 -10.89
CA GLY A 60 6.13 -3.87 -11.51
C GLY A 60 5.23 -4.29 -12.69
N ARG A 61 5.50 -5.42 -13.35
CA ARG A 61 4.68 -5.98 -14.45
C ARG A 61 3.61 -6.94 -13.94
N GLY A 62 3.73 -7.45 -12.71
CA GLY A 62 2.74 -8.32 -12.07
C GLY A 62 1.40 -7.64 -11.76
N GLN A 63 1.38 -6.30 -11.71
CA GLN A 63 0.14 -5.54 -11.60
C GLN A 63 -0.01 -4.65 -12.83
N PRO A 64 -1.05 -4.84 -13.68
CA PRO A 64 -1.27 -3.93 -14.78
C PRO A 64 -1.45 -2.52 -14.20
N HIS A 65 -0.86 -1.51 -14.83
CA HIS A 65 -0.88 -0.12 -14.34
C HIS A 65 -2.31 0.41 -14.06
N GLN A 66 -3.33 -0.21 -14.69
CA GLN A 66 -4.75 0.02 -14.39
C GLN A 66 -5.20 -0.57 -13.05
N SER A 67 -4.70 -1.75 -12.66
CA SER A 67 -4.92 -2.38 -11.33
C SER A 67 -4.34 -1.51 -10.22
N LEU A 68 -3.11 -1.02 -10.37
CA LEU A 68 -2.49 -0.12 -9.39
C LEU A 68 -3.31 1.16 -9.16
N ARG A 69 -3.82 1.77 -10.24
CA ARG A 69 -4.65 2.97 -10.15
C ARG A 69 -6.00 2.70 -9.49
N ALA A 70 -6.63 1.56 -9.83
CA ALA A 70 -7.88 1.14 -9.21
C ALA A 70 -7.69 0.82 -7.72
N GLU A 71 -6.62 0.12 -7.36
CA GLU A 71 -6.24 -0.17 -5.98
C GLU A 71 -5.98 1.12 -5.18
N GLN A 72 -5.26 2.09 -5.75
CA GLN A 72 -5.05 3.39 -5.11
C GLN A 72 -6.35 4.18 -4.93
N ALA A 73 -7.25 4.14 -5.91
CA ALA A 73 -8.56 4.80 -5.82
C ALA A 73 -9.42 4.16 -4.71
N GLU A 74 -9.43 2.83 -4.62
CA GLU A 74 -10.15 2.10 -3.58
C GLU A 74 -9.53 2.35 -2.20
N LEU A 75 -8.20 2.36 -2.08
CA LEU A 75 -7.52 2.75 -0.83
C LEU A 75 -7.89 4.17 -0.39
N ALA A 76 -7.96 5.11 -1.32
CA ALA A 76 -8.37 6.49 -1.01
C ALA A 76 -9.86 6.57 -0.60
N ARG A 77 -10.73 5.78 -1.23
CA ARG A 77 -12.14 5.65 -0.83
C ARG A 77 -12.27 5.05 0.57
N LEU A 78 -11.63 3.91 0.82
CA LEU A 78 -11.66 3.22 2.11
C LEU A 78 -11.09 4.08 3.24
N ARG A 79 -10.00 4.82 3.00
CA ARG A 79 -9.44 5.77 3.99
C ARG A 79 -10.44 6.87 4.35
N ARG A 80 -11.17 7.40 3.37
CA ARG A 80 -12.23 8.40 3.62
C ARG A 80 -13.38 7.81 4.42
N GLU A 81 -13.87 6.64 4.02
CA GLU A 81 -14.93 5.93 4.75
C GLU A 81 -14.50 5.63 6.19
N ASN A 82 -13.27 5.16 6.40
CA ASN A 82 -12.74 4.86 7.73
C ASN A 82 -12.62 6.11 8.61
N ALA A 83 -12.20 7.25 8.04
CA ALA A 83 -12.16 8.52 8.76
C ALA A 83 -13.56 8.97 9.21
N ILE A 84 -14.55 8.83 8.34
CA ILE A 84 -15.95 9.14 8.64
C ILE A 84 -16.49 8.20 9.74
N LEU A 85 -16.27 6.89 9.63
CA LEU A 85 -16.70 5.91 10.63
C LEU A 85 -16.07 6.17 12.01
N LYS A 86 -14.79 6.57 12.04
CA LYS A 86 -14.12 6.96 13.30
C LYS A 86 -14.79 8.16 13.94
N GLN A 87 -15.13 9.19 13.16
CA GLN A 87 -15.85 10.36 13.67
C GLN A 87 -17.25 9.99 14.21
N GLU A 88 -17.98 9.10 13.53
CA GLU A 88 -19.28 8.61 14.03
C GLU A 88 -19.16 7.84 15.33
N ARG A 89 -18.17 6.94 15.42
CA ARG A 89 -17.87 6.21 16.65
C ARG A 89 -17.56 7.17 17.80
N ASP A 90 -16.70 8.16 17.57
CA ASP A 90 -16.28 9.11 18.60
C ASP A 90 -17.45 9.97 19.10
N PHE A 91 -18.35 10.34 18.19
CA PHE A 91 -19.60 10.99 18.53
C PHE A 91 -20.50 10.06 19.38
N PHE A 92 -20.68 8.79 18.98
CA PHE A 92 -21.48 7.83 19.75
C PHE A 92 -20.95 7.56 21.14
N THR A 93 -19.63 7.52 21.34
CA THR A 93 -19.06 7.39 22.69
C THR A 93 -19.49 8.55 23.60
N THR A 94 -19.77 9.72 23.03
CA THR A 94 -20.17 10.91 23.77
C THR A 94 -21.68 10.96 24.06
N CYS A 95 -22.52 10.55 23.10
CA CYS A 95 -23.98 10.77 23.18
C CYS A 95 -24.85 9.54 22.89
N GLY A 96 -24.28 8.33 22.84
CA GLY A 96 -24.98 7.10 22.41
C GLY A 96 -26.22 6.74 23.24
N GLY A 97 -26.32 7.24 24.48
CA GLY A 97 -27.52 7.07 25.32
C GLY A 97 -28.80 7.62 24.72
N VAL A 98 -28.70 8.64 23.84
CA VAL A 98 -29.87 9.33 23.25
C VAL A 98 -30.61 8.50 22.20
N LEU A 99 -30.07 7.35 21.77
CA LEU A 99 -30.73 6.49 20.79
C LEU A 99 -32.03 5.88 21.33
N ARG A 100 -32.14 5.69 22.65
CA ARG A 100 -33.36 5.19 23.31
C ARG A 100 -34.39 6.29 23.55
N GLU A 101 -34.03 7.54 23.28
CA GLU A 101 -34.87 8.71 23.50
C GLU A 101 -35.65 9.10 22.24
N GLY A 102 -36.64 9.97 22.44
CA GLY A 102 -37.40 10.59 21.35
C GLY A 102 -36.55 11.50 20.45
N VAL A 103 -37.05 11.76 19.24
CA VAL A 103 -36.35 12.53 18.19
C VAL A 103 -35.91 13.93 18.66
N ALA A 104 -36.71 14.60 19.51
CA ALA A 104 -36.35 15.90 20.06
C ALA A 104 -35.04 15.87 20.89
N MET A 105 -34.83 14.81 21.68
CA MET A 105 -33.59 14.65 22.45
C MET A 105 -32.40 14.35 21.53
N ARG A 106 -32.61 13.60 20.45
CA ARG A 106 -31.57 13.35 19.44
C ARG A 106 -31.10 14.65 18.78
N TYR A 107 -32.03 15.54 18.42
CA TYR A 107 -31.65 16.85 17.88
C TYR A 107 -30.95 17.75 18.90
N ARG A 108 -31.33 17.71 20.18
CA ARG A 108 -30.58 18.41 21.24
C ARG A 108 -29.15 17.90 21.36
N ALA A 109 -28.93 16.59 21.26
CA ALA A 109 -27.58 16.02 21.26
C ALA A 109 -26.76 16.51 20.05
N ILE A 110 -27.40 16.62 18.86
CA ILE A 110 -26.75 17.19 17.67
C ILE A 110 -26.36 18.65 17.93
N GLN A 111 -27.28 19.46 18.45
CA GLN A 111 -27.03 20.87 18.73
C GLN A 111 -25.90 21.08 19.75
N ALA A 112 -25.79 20.22 20.77
CA ALA A 112 -24.72 20.28 21.76
C ALA A 112 -23.32 19.99 21.19
N HIS A 113 -23.24 19.40 19.99
CA HIS A 113 -22.00 18.89 19.40
C HIS A 113 -21.73 19.42 17.97
N ASP A 114 -22.51 20.40 17.50
CA ASP A 114 -22.42 20.97 16.16
C ASP A 114 -21.07 21.65 15.85
N ARG A 115 -20.37 22.14 16.88
CA ARG A 115 -19.01 22.70 16.77
C ARG A 115 -17.92 21.65 16.58
N ARG A 116 -18.17 20.40 16.97
CA ARG A 116 -17.17 19.32 16.99
C ARG A 116 -17.34 18.34 15.85
N TYR A 117 -18.57 18.08 15.43
CA TYR A 117 -18.88 17.11 14.38
C TYR A 117 -19.80 17.70 13.31
N PRO A 118 -19.70 17.27 12.05
CA PRO A 118 -20.63 17.72 11.01
C PRO A 118 -22.07 17.27 11.31
N ILE A 119 -23.05 18.16 11.11
CA ILE A 119 -24.48 17.87 11.36
C ILE A 119 -24.95 16.64 10.57
N ARG A 120 -24.59 16.52 9.29
CA ARG A 120 -24.98 15.35 8.47
C ARG A 120 -24.43 14.03 9.02
N LEU A 121 -23.24 14.05 9.60
CA LEU A 121 -22.64 12.88 10.23
C LEU A 121 -23.43 12.49 11.47
N MET A 122 -23.73 13.46 12.35
CA MET A 122 -24.50 13.19 13.56
C MET A 122 -25.95 12.76 13.26
N CYS A 123 -26.60 13.34 12.25
CA CYS A 123 -27.92 12.93 11.80
C CYS A 123 -27.93 11.46 11.33
N ARG A 124 -26.93 11.05 10.54
CA ARG A 124 -26.79 9.66 10.10
C ARG A 124 -26.54 8.73 11.28
N ALA A 125 -25.66 9.12 12.21
CA ALA A 125 -25.38 8.36 13.42
C ALA A 125 -26.64 8.17 14.28
N LEU A 126 -27.43 9.21 14.53
CA LEU A 126 -28.65 9.11 15.35
C LEU A 126 -29.89 8.62 14.60
N ALA A 127 -29.75 8.24 13.33
CA ALA A 127 -30.84 7.84 12.44
C ALA A 127 -32.00 8.86 12.41
N VAL A 128 -31.67 10.15 12.27
CA VAL A 128 -32.63 11.26 12.14
C VAL A 128 -32.41 12.01 10.82
N SER A 129 -33.46 12.70 10.33
CA SER A 129 -33.34 13.44 9.08
C SER A 129 -32.67 14.81 9.31
N PRO A 130 -31.77 15.26 8.41
CA PRO A 130 -31.24 16.62 8.47
C PRO A 130 -32.32 17.68 8.26
N ALA A 131 -33.34 17.39 7.45
CA ALA A 131 -34.44 18.31 7.21
C ALA A 131 -35.21 18.63 8.50
N GLY A 132 -35.45 17.62 9.36
CA GLY A 132 -36.11 17.84 10.64
C GLY A 132 -35.23 18.51 11.70
N TYR A 133 -33.91 18.60 11.49
CA TYR A 133 -33.01 19.37 12.35
C TYR A 133 -33.04 20.87 12.03
N TYR A 134 -33.23 21.24 10.75
CA TYR A 134 -33.23 22.63 10.28
C TYR A 134 -34.63 23.24 10.13
N ALA A 135 -35.68 22.45 10.32
CA ALA A 135 -37.07 22.91 10.31
C ALA A 135 -37.39 23.70 11.59
#